data_AF-A0A6A3IWE5-F1
#
_entry.id   AF-A0A6A3IWE5-F1
#
_cell.length_a   1.000
_cell.length_b   1.000
_cell.length_c   1.000
_cell.angle_alpha   90.00
_cell.angle_beta   90.00
_cell.angle_gamma   90.00
#
_symmetry.space_group_name_H-M   'P 1'
#
loop_
_entity.id
_entity.type
_entity.pdbx_description
1 polymer ?
#
loop_
_entity_poly.entity_id
_entity_poly.type
_entity_poly.pdbx_seq_one_letter_code
_entity_poly.pdbx_strand_id
1 'polypeptide(L)'
;MLTSWKLNNKELLGPNFTTGDEEIHVLVKVQEAAVANKKQHLEWRSTRCESHAYNPNSQYFLLEKEDMDASGLPPVRLMLYCRPTFHRQFEFLRDKVLHEGHLGWILGPPGTGKSTTAMAFASTVNRSEWIVTWIHVGKFMDWQCVRLIDDERKTRSLEISDVDEVLAVEDKRHHVVLVDGWTAADEFIELTRKCVRWFRHNNGVKQRRLAFVCSVASRGKVQEDMEILTSAREFHVWSWTLDEYLNAIKDDEVFQSVSQYLDAPAVLPDEEMSRGAMVESKYYYAGGSCRYMFHFRTANVATKLSDAVDSLNDAATVATRDQRSSSSINRLFGKFQRPHGGGAVSPVISHYAATLISVKCSPEAIKKFMSTHQDSSNPALNGWMLEVVFFASLRNGGLDLVDAAGNKLGSWNQSVIVVSDAIPALSCAHPVWIKPEKWNQGGYDAVMVCKRTQHVRLVQVTSAHKQSFRIEHFYGWLKMLSESPESFEVKTMEIFFVSSKTS
;
A
#
# COMPACT_ATOMS: atom_id res chain seq x y z
N MET A 1 3.28 -37.96 29.76
CA MET A 1 4.61 -38.61 29.85
C MET A 1 5.55 -37.82 28.96
N LEU A 2 6.45 -37.04 29.56
CA LEU A 2 7.46 -36.25 28.84
C LEU A 2 8.81 -36.97 28.98
N THR A 3 9.46 -37.20 27.85
CA THR A 3 10.77 -37.83 27.72
C THR A 3 11.86 -36.95 28.32
N SER A 4 12.67 -37.50 29.24
CA SER A 4 13.79 -36.79 29.86
C SER A 4 14.96 -36.65 28.89
N TRP A 5 15.55 -35.45 28.85
CA TRP A 5 16.81 -35.17 28.15
C TRP A 5 17.92 -35.10 29.19
N LYS A 6 19.03 -35.83 28.99
CA LYS A 6 20.23 -35.76 29.84
C LYS A 6 21.20 -34.72 29.26
N LEU A 7 21.51 -33.69 30.03
CA LEU A 7 22.54 -32.71 29.71
C LEU A 7 23.91 -33.31 30.05
N ASN A 8 24.70 -33.69 29.05
CA ASN A 8 26.01 -34.34 29.25
C ASN A 8 27.12 -33.50 28.61
N ASN A 9 27.17 -32.20 28.92
CA ASN A 9 28.26 -31.33 28.49
C ASN A 9 29.16 -30.98 29.68
N LYS A 10 30.31 -31.66 29.77
CA LYS A 10 31.30 -31.48 30.85
C LYS A 10 31.97 -30.10 30.84
N GLU A 11 31.82 -29.30 29.78
CA GLU A 11 32.41 -27.96 29.72
C GLU A 11 31.65 -26.93 30.59
N LEU A 12 30.40 -27.20 30.96
CA LEU A 12 29.56 -26.28 31.74
C LEU A 12 29.71 -26.46 33.27
N LEU A 13 30.35 -27.54 33.72
CA LEU A 13 30.48 -27.88 35.14
C LEU A 13 31.97 -28.02 35.45
N GLY A 14 32.48 -27.14 36.32
CA GLY A 14 33.91 -27.01 36.60
C GLY A 14 34.59 -28.32 37.02
N PRO A 15 35.94 -28.38 37.00
CA PRO A 15 36.73 -29.62 36.99
C PRO A 15 36.58 -30.53 38.22
N ASN A 16 35.83 -30.11 39.25
CA ASN A 16 35.61 -30.86 40.49
C ASN A 16 34.14 -31.23 40.73
N PHE A 17 33.29 -31.20 39.70
CA PHE A 17 31.89 -31.61 39.84
C PHE A 17 31.71 -33.12 39.61
N THR A 18 31.39 -33.84 40.68
CA THR A 18 30.98 -35.26 40.64
C THR A 18 29.48 -35.35 40.89
N THR A 19 28.72 -35.92 39.95
CA THR A 19 27.29 -36.22 40.13
C THR A 19 27.13 -37.41 41.08
N GLY A 20 26.46 -37.22 42.22
CA GLY A 20 25.97 -38.32 43.06
C GLY A 20 24.70 -38.96 42.47
N ASP A 21 24.42 -40.20 42.85
CA ASP A 21 23.32 -41.05 42.34
C ASP A 21 21.88 -40.58 42.73
N GLU A 22 21.72 -39.36 43.21
CA GLU A 22 20.40 -38.79 43.48
C GLU A 22 20.08 -37.76 42.39
N GLU A 23 18.99 -38.02 41.66
CA GLU A 23 18.44 -37.10 40.66
C GLU A 23 18.22 -35.72 41.31
N ILE A 24 19.08 -34.76 40.96
CA ILE A 24 18.86 -33.36 41.35
C ILE A 24 17.67 -32.85 40.54
N HIS A 25 16.48 -32.88 41.14
CA HIS A 25 15.35 -32.09 40.66
C HIS A 25 15.64 -30.62 40.91
N VAL A 26 16.27 -29.95 39.95
CA VAL A 26 16.36 -28.48 39.95
C VAL A 26 14.95 -27.96 39.66
N LEU A 27 14.22 -27.62 40.72
CA LEU A 27 13.00 -26.83 40.60
C LEU A 27 13.42 -25.41 40.25
N VAL A 28 13.64 -25.17 38.95
CA VAL A 28 13.76 -23.81 38.44
C VAL A 28 12.39 -23.19 38.63
N LYS A 29 12.22 -22.39 39.69
CA LYS A 29 11.23 -21.34 39.68
C LYS A 29 11.69 -20.37 38.59
N VAL A 30 11.30 -20.67 37.36
CA VAL A 30 11.20 -19.66 36.33
C VAL A 30 10.37 -18.60 37.01
N GLN A 31 10.93 -17.41 37.24
CA GLN A 31 10.07 -16.27 37.47
C GLN A 31 9.14 -16.31 36.27
N GLU A 32 7.90 -16.75 36.49
CA GLU A 32 6.81 -16.47 35.59
C GLU A 32 7.01 -15.00 35.27
N ALA A 33 7.50 -14.72 34.07
CA ALA A 33 7.53 -13.38 33.54
C ALA A 33 6.12 -12.90 33.82
N ALA A 34 6.00 -11.94 34.77
CA ALA A 34 4.78 -11.74 35.54
C ALA A 34 3.60 -12.06 34.66
N VAL A 35 2.87 -13.15 34.95
CA VAL A 35 1.59 -13.38 34.31
C VAL A 35 0.77 -12.17 34.76
N ALA A 36 0.84 -11.09 33.97
CA ALA A 36 -0.09 -10.01 34.04
C ALA A 36 -1.43 -10.73 34.02
N ASN A 37 -2.12 -10.68 35.15
CA ASN A 37 -3.32 -11.46 35.40
C ASN A 37 -4.11 -11.57 34.09
N LYS A 38 -4.39 -12.78 33.56
CA LYS A 38 -5.27 -12.91 32.38
C LYS A 38 -6.58 -12.12 32.58
N LYS A 39 -7.01 -11.93 33.83
CA LYS A 39 -8.09 -11.01 34.23
C LYS A 39 -7.83 -9.52 33.96
N GLN A 40 -6.63 -8.99 34.22
CA GLN A 40 -6.28 -7.59 33.95
C GLN A 40 -6.22 -7.23 32.45
N HIS A 41 -6.00 -8.22 31.57
CA HIS A 41 -5.99 -8.01 30.12
C HIS A 41 -7.41 -7.85 29.52
N LEU A 42 -8.43 -8.30 30.27
CA LEU A 42 -9.84 -8.35 29.87
C LEU A 42 -10.70 -7.29 30.58
N GLU A 43 -10.11 -6.48 31.47
CA GLU A 43 -10.83 -5.40 32.14
C GLU A 43 -10.89 -4.15 31.27
N TRP A 44 -12.04 -3.49 31.24
CA TRP A 44 -12.22 -2.22 30.56
C TRP A 44 -11.43 -1.11 31.25
N ARG A 45 -10.63 -0.39 30.48
CA ARG A 45 -9.96 0.85 30.92
C ARG A 45 -10.73 2.04 30.41
N SER A 46 -11.12 2.97 31.28
CA SER A 46 -11.88 4.17 30.90
C SER A 46 -10.99 5.40 30.90
N THR A 47 -11.10 6.22 29.86
CA THR A 47 -10.52 7.56 29.79
C THR A 47 -11.55 8.56 29.29
N ARG A 48 -11.38 9.83 29.64
CA ARG A 48 -12.22 10.91 29.08
C ARG A 48 -11.91 11.06 27.60
N CYS A 49 -12.94 11.25 26.79
CA CYS A 49 -12.81 11.42 25.34
C CYS A 49 -13.83 12.43 24.84
N GLU A 50 -13.35 13.50 24.22
CA GLU A 50 -14.21 14.51 23.61
C GLU A 50 -14.80 14.02 22.29
N SER A 51 -15.96 14.57 21.91
CA SER A 51 -16.57 14.31 20.63
C SER A 51 -16.01 15.26 19.58
N HIS A 52 -15.79 14.75 18.38
CA HIS A 52 -15.30 15.53 17.25
C HIS A 52 -16.46 16.04 16.39
N ALA A 53 -16.26 17.17 15.73
CA ALA A 53 -17.22 17.70 14.77
C ALA A 53 -16.78 17.42 13.32
N TYR A 54 -17.67 16.87 12.51
CA TYR A 54 -17.43 16.72 11.07
C TYR A 54 -17.91 17.96 10.32
N ASN A 55 -17.03 18.57 9.52
CA ASN A 55 -17.36 19.65 8.60
C ASN A 55 -17.11 19.20 7.15
N PRO A 56 -18.14 19.13 6.29
CA PRO A 56 -17.99 18.68 4.91
C PRO A 56 -17.14 19.62 4.04
N ASN A 57 -16.93 20.86 4.47
CA ASN A 57 -16.09 21.85 3.77
C ASN A 57 -14.64 21.88 4.29
N SER A 58 -14.33 21.14 5.36
CA SER A 58 -12.98 21.11 5.91
C SER A 58 -12.05 20.29 5.03
N GLN A 59 -10.88 20.84 4.70
CA GLN A 59 -9.85 20.13 3.96
C GLN A 59 -9.04 19.16 4.85
N TYR A 60 -9.08 19.35 6.16
CA TYR A 60 -8.32 18.57 7.12
C TYR A 60 -9.19 18.12 8.29
N PHE A 61 -8.86 16.96 8.86
CA PHE A 61 -9.49 16.42 10.06
C PHE A 61 -8.40 15.94 11.00
N LEU A 62 -8.43 16.40 12.24
CA LEU A 62 -7.42 16.08 13.24
C LEU A 62 -7.90 14.94 14.14
N LEU A 63 -7.08 13.91 14.27
CA LEU A 63 -7.22 12.89 15.30
C LEU A 63 -6.08 13.06 16.29
N GLU A 64 -6.41 13.20 17.56
CA GLU A 64 -5.43 13.22 18.61
C GLU A 64 -4.88 11.81 18.88
N LYS A 65 -3.74 11.76 19.54
CA LYS A 65 -3.11 10.47 19.89
C LYS A 65 -4.05 9.60 20.71
N GLU A 66 -4.78 10.22 21.62
CA GLU A 66 -5.71 9.60 22.56
C GLU A 66 -6.91 8.98 21.84
N ASP A 67 -7.34 9.57 20.71
CA ASP A 67 -8.39 8.99 19.88
C ASP A 67 -7.97 7.62 19.33
N MET A 68 -6.68 7.47 19.01
CA MET A 68 -6.12 6.31 18.33
C MET A 68 -5.58 5.22 19.28
N ASP A 69 -5.37 5.53 20.55
CA ASP A 69 -4.67 4.65 21.50
C ASP A 69 -5.39 3.32 21.75
N ALA A 70 -4.74 2.16 21.66
CA ALA A 70 -5.41 0.86 21.76
C ALA A 70 -6.58 0.65 20.77
N SER A 71 -6.63 1.39 19.65
CA SER A 71 -7.57 1.12 18.55
C SER A 71 -7.02 0.11 17.53
N GLY A 72 -5.75 -0.31 17.68
CA GLY A 72 -5.00 -1.07 16.68
C GLY A 72 -4.40 -0.21 15.55
N LEU A 73 -4.75 1.07 15.49
CA LEU A 73 -4.10 2.06 14.63
C LEU A 73 -2.90 2.73 15.35
N PRO A 74 -1.93 3.32 14.62
CA PRO A 74 -0.78 3.96 15.25
C PRO A 74 -1.20 5.06 16.25
N PRO A 75 -0.74 5.04 17.50
CA PRO A 75 -1.12 6.00 18.54
C PRO A 75 -0.30 7.29 18.39
N VAL A 76 -0.59 8.05 17.33
CA VAL A 76 0.05 9.32 17.02
C VAL A 76 -1.01 10.36 16.65
N ARG A 77 -0.75 11.63 16.96
CA ARG A 77 -1.56 12.74 16.45
C ARG A 77 -1.48 12.73 14.93
N LEU A 78 -2.64 12.69 14.27
CA LEU A 78 -2.76 12.44 12.85
C LEU A 78 -3.67 13.48 12.21
N MET A 79 -3.10 14.30 11.33
CA MET A 79 -3.88 15.20 10.48
C MET A 79 -4.22 14.49 9.16
N LEU A 80 -5.50 14.23 8.96
CA LEU A 80 -6.04 13.59 7.77
C LEU A 80 -6.39 14.65 6.73
N TYR A 81 -5.90 14.50 5.50
CA TYR A 81 -6.42 15.28 4.37
C TYR A 81 -7.76 14.70 3.89
N CYS A 82 -8.80 15.52 3.98
CA CYS A 82 -10.18 15.20 3.61
C CYS A 82 -10.36 15.22 2.09
N ARG A 83 -9.74 14.26 1.38
CA ARG A 83 -9.94 14.07 -0.07
C ARG A 83 -11.40 13.72 -0.39
N PRO A 84 -11.87 13.85 -1.64
CA PRO A 84 -13.27 13.52 -1.99
C PRO A 84 -13.74 12.13 -1.54
N THR A 85 -12.86 11.13 -1.59
CA THR A 85 -13.17 9.76 -1.10
C THR A 85 -13.36 9.69 0.41
N PHE A 86 -12.68 10.54 1.21
CA PHE A 86 -12.88 10.64 2.66
C PHE A 86 -14.32 11.08 2.96
N HIS A 87 -14.76 12.17 2.32
CA HIS A 87 -16.13 12.69 2.49
C HIS A 87 -17.18 11.68 2.06
N ARG A 88 -16.99 11.02 0.90
CA ARG A 88 -17.90 9.98 0.43
C ARG A 88 -17.95 8.75 1.35
N GLN A 89 -16.85 8.39 2.01
CA GLN A 89 -16.85 7.32 3.02
C GLN A 89 -17.65 7.73 4.26
N PHE A 90 -17.52 9.00 4.70
CA PHE A 90 -18.32 9.57 5.78
C PHE A 90 -19.82 9.55 5.44
N GLU A 91 -20.19 10.02 4.24
CA GLU A 91 -21.56 9.99 3.73
C GLU A 91 -22.12 8.57 3.68
N PHE A 92 -21.33 7.61 3.20
CA PHE A 92 -21.72 6.20 3.18
C PHE A 92 -22.01 5.65 4.58
N LEU A 93 -21.12 5.89 5.55
CA LEU A 93 -21.31 5.43 6.92
C LEU A 93 -22.51 6.11 7.59
N ARG A 94 -22.71 7.41 7.37
CA ARG A 94 -23.84 8.15 7.90
C ARG A 94 -25.17 7.71 7.29
N ASP A 95 -25.27 7.76 5.97
CA ASP A 95 -26.55 7.64 5.27
C ASP A 95 -26.93 6.18 5.06
N LYS A 96 -25.98 5.35 4.59
CA LYS A 96 -26.27 3.93 4.29
C LYS A 96 -26.22 3.06 5.53
N VAL A 97 -25.21 3.25 6.38
CA VAL A 97 -25.07 2.43 7.60
C VAL A 97 -25.97 2.98 8.70
N LEU A 98 -25.72 4.18 9.25
CA LEU A 98 -26.49 4.65 10.42
C LEU A 98 -27.97 4.92 10.12
N HIS A 99 -28.30 5.71 9.09
CA HIS A 99 -29.69 6.09 8.83
C HIS A 99 -30.51 4.94 8.21
N GLU A 100 -30.08 4.38 7.08
CA GLU A 100 -30.83 3.33 6.35
C GLU A 100 -30.72 1.94 7.01
N GLY A 101 -29.69 1.70 7.82
CA GLY A 101 -29.51 0.44 8.54
C GLY A 101 -28.95 -0.71 7.70
N HIS A 102 -28.21 -0.39 6.63
CA HIS A 102 -27.53 -1.38 5.82
C HIS A 102 -26.30 -1.95 6.51
N LEU A 103 -26.00 -3.22 6.26
CA LEU A 103 -24.68 -3.78 6.55
C LEU A 103 -23.64 -3.12 5.63
N GLY A 104 -22.70 -2.37 6.19
CA GLY A 104 -21.70 -1.64 5.42
C GLY A 104 -20.42 -2.43 5.17
N TRP A 105 -19.86 -2.29 3.98
CA TRP A 105 -18.52 -2.80 3.65
C TRP A 105 -17.66 -1.73 3.01
N ILE A 106 -16.63 -1.29 3.70
CA ILE A 106 -15.64 -0.32 3.22
C ILE A 106 -14.44 -1.08 2.69
N LEU A 107 -14.25 -1.03 1.38
CA LEU A 107 -13.33 -1.89 0.64
C LEU A 107 -12.31 -1.07 -0.13
N GLY A 108 -11.03 -1.40 -0.01
CA GLY A 108 -10.00 -0.79 -0.84
C GLY A 108 -8.60 -1.34 -0.55
N PRO A 109 -7.62 -1.07 -1.41
CA PRO A 109 -6.25 -1.53 -1.22
C PRO A 109 -5.66 -1.11 0.14
N PRO A 110 -4.68 -1.84 0.69
CA PRO A 110 -3.92 -1.39 1.84
C PRO A 110 -3.32 0.02 1.61
N GLY A 111 -3.29 0.85 2.66
CA GLY A 111 -2.69 2.18 2.56
C GLY A 111 -3.52 3.23 1.81
N THR A 112 -4.85 3.10 1.78
CA THR A 112 -5.76 4.09 1.17
C THR A 112 -6.39 5.07 2.17
N GLY A 113 -6.24 4.83 3.48
CA GLY A 113 -6.82 5.68 4.54
C GLY A 113 -8.19 5.24 5.07
N LYS A 114 -8.67 4.04 4.70
CA LYS A 114 -10.00 3.51 5.10
C LYS A 114 -10.21 3.50 6.61
N SER A 115 -9.26 2.89 7.33
CA SER A 115 -9.35 2.67 8.77
C SER A 115 -9.28 3.97 9.55
N THR A 116 -8.36 4.87 9.18
CA THR A 116 -8.25 6.20 9.80
C THR A 116 -9.49 7.06 9.51
N THR A 117 -10.07 6.96 8.31
CA THR A 117 -11.34 7.65 7.97
C THR A 117 -12.51 7.08 8.76
N ALA A 118 -12.58 5.75 8.94
CA ALA A 118 -13.62 5.12 9.74
C ALA A 118 -13.49 5.46 11.23
N MET A 119 -12.27 5.62 11.74
CA MET A 119 -12.01 6.07 13.11
C MET A 119 -12.39 7.55 13.29
N ALA A 120 -12.06 8.40 12.32
CA ALA A 120 -12.55 9.79 12.30
C ALA A 120 -14.08 9.86 12.28
N PHE A 121 -14.74 8.98 11.51
CA PHE A 121 -16.20 8.89 11.56
C PHE A 121 -16.69 8.49 12.95
N ALA A 122 -16.12 7.43 13.52
CA ALA A 122 -16.47 6.93 14.86
C ALA A 122 -16.39 8.01 15.94
N SER A 123 -15.38 8.90 15.87
CA SER A 123 -15.19 9.97 16.85
C SER A 123 -16.22 11.10 16.74
N THR A 124 -16.93 11.21 15.60
CA THR A 124 -17.94 12.24 15.31
C THR A 124 -19.39 11.81 15.52
N VAL A 125 -19.63 10.52 15.79
CA VAL A 125 -20.99 9.99 16.01
C VAL A 125 -21.58 10.61 17.29
N ASN A 126 -22.85 11.02 17.23
CA ASN A 126 -23.55 11.60 18.38
C ASN A 126 -23.74 10.58 19.51
N ARG A 127 -22.92 10.70 20.57
CA ARG A 127 -22.85 9.73 21.68
C ARG A 127 -24.05 9.80 22.64
N SER A 128 -24.87 10.85 22.57
CA SER A 128 -26.14 10.90 23.31
C SER A 128 -27.19 9.95 22.76
N GLU A 129 -27.07 9.59 21.47
CA GLU A 129 -28.00 8.71 20.76
C GLU A 129 -27.40 7.34 20.44
N TRP A 130 -26.07 7.28 20.32
CA TRP A 130 -25.35 6.13 19.82
C TRP A 130 -24.25 5.66 20.76
N ILE A 131 -24.14 4.35 20.90
CA ILE A 131 -22.92 3.69 21.37
C ILE A 131 -22.10 3.31 20.14
N VAL A 132 -20.80 3.56 20.19
CA VAL A 132 -19.87 3.16 19.14
C VAL A 132 -18.95 2.08 19.70
N THR A 133 -18.93 0.90 19.09
CA THR A 133 -17.93 -0.13 19.36
C THR A 133 -17.04 -0.30 18.13
N TRP A 134 -15.75 -0.03 18.29
CA TRP A 134 -14.70 -0.32 17.33
C TRP A 134 -14.00 -1.62 17.73
N ILE A 135 -13.81 -2.52 16.77
CA ILE A 135 -13.04 -3.76 16.94
C ILE A 135 -11.98 -3.79 15.85
N HIS A 136 -10.70 -3.71 16.22
CA HIS A 136 -9.60 -3.92 15.29
C HIS A 136 -9.04 -5.32 15.46
N VAL A 137 -8.91 -6.03 14.34
CA VAL A 137 -8.38 -7.37 14.31
C VAL A 137 -7.09 -7.45 13.51
N GLY A 138 -6.11 -8.17 14.05
CA GLY A 138 -4.83 -8.42 13.43
C GLY A 138 -4.52 -9.92 13.43
N LYS A 139 -4.01 -10.44 12.32
CA LYS A 139 -3.71 -11.89 12.17
C LYS A 139 -2.68 -12.42 13.18
N PHE A 140 -1.80 -11.54 13.67
CA PHE A 140 -0.69 -11.89 14.56
C PHE A 140 -0.61 -10.97 15.77
N MET A 141 -1.68 -10.24 16.05
CA MET A 141 -1.75 -9.24 17.11
C MET A 141 -3.01 -9.46 17.92
N ASP A 142 -2.96 -9.14 19.21
CA ASP A 142 -4.15 -9.14 20.07
C ASP A 142 -5.22 -8.23 19.48
N TRP A 143 -6.47 -8.70 19.43
CA TRP A 143 -7.55 -7.85 18.92
C TRP A 143 -7.82 -6.76 19.93
N GLN A 144 -8.16 -5.59 19.42
CA GLN A 144 -8.35 -4.40 20.24
C GLN A 144 -9.79 -3.93 20.12
N CYS A 145 -10.41 -3.62 21.25
CA CYS A 145 -11.75 -3.07 21.29
C CYS A 145 -11.74 -1.68 21.93
N VAL A 146 -12.39 -0.73 21.27
CA VAL A 146 -12.66 0.61 21.79
C VAL A 146 -14.17 0.81 21.82
N ARG A 147 -14.71 1.31 22.92
CA ARG A 147 -16.10 1.72 23.06
C ARG A 147 -16.17 3.20 23.40
N LEU A 148 -16.91 3.95 22.59
CA LEU A 148 -17.23 5.35 22.86
C LEU A 148 -18.67 5.41 23.36
N ILE A 149 -18.84 5.92 24.58
CA ILE A 149 -20.12 6.03 25.27
C ILE A 149 -20.08 7.30 26.11
N ASP A 150 -21.05 8.19 25.91
CA ASP A 150 -21.04 9.52 26.54
C ASP A 150 -19.68 10.22 26.30
N ASP A 151 -19.07 10.80 27.34
CA ASP A 151 -17.73 11.41 27.29
C ASP A 151 -16.61 10.43 27.65
N GLU A 152 -16.90 9.13 27.64
CA GLU A 152 -15.94 8.06 27.98
C GLU A 152 -15.51 7.26 26.76
N ARG A 153 -14.23 6.91 26.78
CA ARG A 153 -13.59 5.96 25.88
C ARG A 153 -13.10 4.77 26.69
N LYS A 154 -13.69 3.61 26.43
CA LYS A 154 -13.36 2.36 27.10
C LYS A 154 -12.55 1.49 26.17
N THR A 155 -11.42 0.96 26.64
CA THR A 155 -10.55 0.08 25.84
C THR A 155 -10.35 -1.27 26.53
N ARG A 156 -10.20 -2.33 25.73
CA ARG A 156 -9.96 -3.70 26.19
C ARG A 156 -9.31 -4.52 25.06
N SER A 157 -8.40 -5.42 25.43
CA SER A 157 -7.94 -6.48 24.51
C SER A 157 -8.99 -7.59 24.42
N LEU A 158 -9.15 -8.15 23.22
CA LEU A 158 -10.27 -9.01 22.86
C LEU A 158 -9.76 -10.34 22.28
N GLU A 159 -10.37 -11.45 22.70
CA GLU A 159 -10.30 -12.72 21.98
C GLU A 159 -11.64 -13.04 21.28
N ILE A 160 -11.64 -13.97 20.32
CA ILE A 160 -12.87 -14.35 19.58
C ILE A 160 -13.98 -14.87 20.51
N SER A 161 -13.63 -15.50 21.64
CA SER A 161 -14.56 -15.94 22.67
C SER A 161 -15.31 -14.80 23.34
N ASP A 162 -14.68 -13.63 23.46
CA ASP A 162 -15.19 -12.48 24.20
C ASP A 162 -16.14 -11.59 23.37
N VAL A 163 -16.21 -11.83 22.06
CA VAL A 163 -16.98 -10.98 21.12
C VAL A 163 -18.46 -10.90 21.53
N ASP A 164 -19.07 -12.01 21.94
CA ASP A 164 -20.48 -12.01 22.34
C ASP A 164 -20.73 -11.17 23.60
N GLU A 165 -19.80 -11.22 24.57
CA GLU A 165 -19.82 -10.38 25.78
C GLU A 165 -19.69 -8.90 25.41
N VAL A 166 -18.74 -8.57 24.53
CA VAL A 166 -18.55 -7.18 24.09
C VAL A 166 -19.76 -6.67 23.31
N LEU A 167 -20.41 -7.49 22.49
CA LEU A 167 -21.59 -7.08 21.73
C LEU A 167 -22.87 -6.99 22.58
N ALA A 168 -22.90 -7.66 23.74
CA ALA A 168 -23.99 -7.59 24.70
C ALA A 168 -23.93 -6.28 25.50
N VAL A 169 -24.61 -5.25 24.99
CA VAL A 169 -24.74 -3.97 25.66
C VAL A 169 -26.18 -3.76 26.10
N GLU A 170 -26.40 -3.67 27.41
CA GLU A 170 -27.69 -3.35 28.01
C GLU A 170 -27.89 -1.83 28.05
N ASP A 171 -28.15 -1.24 26.90
CA ASP A 171 -28.46 0.19 26.74
C ASP A 171 -29.63 0.37 25.75
N LYS A 172 -30.40 1.43 25.92
CA LYS A 172 -31.56 1.74 25.06
C LYS A 172 -31.20 2.54 23.81
N ARG A 173 -29.99 3.11 23.76
CA ARG A 173 -29.44 3.84 22.62
C ARG A 173 -29.27 2.94 21.40
N HIS A 174 -29.11 3.57 20.25
CA HIS A 174 -28.66 2.86 19.06
C HIS A 174 -27.20 2.41 19.26
N HIS A 175 -26.79 1.33 18.59
CA HIS A 175 -25.43 0.79 18.71
C HIS A 175 -24.86 0.51 17.34
N VAL A 176 -23.73 1.15 17.03
CA VAL A 176 -22.94 0.87 15.83
C VAL A 176 -21.65 0.12 16.19
N VAL A 177 -21.40 -0.96 15.43
CA VAL A 177 -20.16 -1.74 15.50
C VAL A 177 -19.38 -1.54 14.20
N LEU A 178 -18.12 -1.12 14.33
CA LEU A 178 -17.17 -0.98 13.23
C LEU A 178 -16.05 -2.01 13.41
N VAL A 179 -15.88 -2.90 12.45
CA VAL A 179 -14.84 -3.95 12.48
C VAL A 179 -13.75 -3.61 11.48
N ASP A 180 -12.55 -3.29 11.96
CA ASP A 180 -11.38 -2.93 11.15
C ASP A 180 -10.32 -4.04 11.12
N GLY A 181 -9.54 -4.09 10.04
CA GLY A 181 -8.43 -5.05 9.89
C GLY A 181 -8.85 -6.46 9.48
N TRP A 182 -10.14 -6.68 9.18
CA TRP A 182 -10.70 -7.99 8.87
C TRP A 182 -10.05 -8.66 7.65
N THR A 183 -9.75 -9.97 7.74
CA THR A 183 -9.20 -10.78 6.63
C THR A 183 -9.92 -12.13 6.48
N ALA A 184 -9.65 -12.90 5.43
CA ALA A 184 -10.31 -14.19 5.15
C ALA A 184 -9.67 -15.39 5.90
N ALA A 185 -9.49 -15.28 7.22
CA ALA A 185 -9.05 -16.39 8.07
C ALA A 185 -10.22 -16.92 8.91
N ASP A 186 -10.15 -18.16 9.39
CA ASP A 186 -11.26 -18.85 10.06
C ASP A 186 -11.81 -18.08 11.27
N GLU A 187 -10.93 -17.55 12.13
CA GLU A 187 -11.29 -16.72 13.28
C GLU A 187 -12.07 -15.45 12.86
N PHE A 188 -11.72 -14.86 11.71
CA PHE A 188 -12.41 -13.69 11.19
C PHE A 188 -13.76 -14.04 10.57
N ILE A 189 -13.92 -15.25 10.02
CA ILE A 189 -15.23 -15.77 9.58
C ILE A 189 -16.14 -15.96 10.79
N GLU A 190 -15.61 -16.51 11.90
CA GLU A 190 -16.36 -16.64 13.15
C GLU A 190 -16.79 -15.27 13.69
N LEU A 191 -15.87 -14.29 13.71
CA LEU A 191 -16.18 -12.90 14.08
C LEU A 191 -17.33 -12.35 13.22
N THR A 192 -17.27 -12.51 11.90
CA THR A 192 -18.33 -12.06 11.00
C THR A 192 -19.68 -12.70 11.35
N ARG A 193 -19.71 -14.00 11.64
CA ARG A 193 -20.94 -14.70 12.05
C ARG A 193 -21.52 -14.12 13.34
N LYS A 194 -20.69 -13.87 14.35
CA LYS A 194 -21.11 -13.28 15.63
C LYS A 194 -21.66 -11.87 15.45
N CYS A 195 -20.93 -11.00 14.76
CA CYS A 195 -21.36 -9.62 14.49
C CYS A 195 -22.64 -9.57 13.64
N VAL A 196 -22.77 -10.38 12.59
CA VAL A 196 -23.99 -10.42 11.75
C VAL A 196 -25.18 -10.97 12.53
N ARG A 197 -24.99 -12.00 13.37
CA ARG A 197 -26.06 -12.50 14.25
C ARG A 197 -26.53 -11.41 15.21
N TRP A 198 -25.60 -10.68 15.82
CA TRP A 198 -25.91 -9.54 16.69
C TRP A 198 -26.66 -8.45 15.93
N PHE A 199 -26.20 -8.06 14.74
CA PHE A 199 -26.82 -7.04 13.88
C PHE A 199 -28.26 -7.40 13.50
N ARG A 200 -28.53 -8.68 13.20
CA ARG A 200 -29.85 -9.17 12.78
C ARG A 200 -30.83 -9.40 13.94
N HIS A 201 -30.37 -9.36 15.18
CA HIS A 201 -31.24 -9.60 16.32
C HIS A 201 -32.33 -8.52 16.37
N ASN A 202 -33.57 -8.95 16.22
CA ASN A 202 -34.71 -8.06 16.14
C ASN A 202 -35.37 -7.93 17.52
N ASN A 203 -35.28 -6.74 18.12
CA ASN A 203 -36.00 -6.38 19.34
C ASN A 203 -37.18 -5.41 19.06
N GLY A 204 -37.63 -5.31 17.80
CA GLY A 204 -38.72 -4.43 17.37
C GLY A 204 -38.28 -3.01 17.00
N VAL A 205 -37.08 -2.57 17.42
CA VAL A 205 -36.48 -1.29 17.03
C VAL A 205 -35.18 -1.57 16.28
N LYS A 206 -34.99 -1.00 15.08
CA LYS A 206 -33.72 -1.14 14.35
C LYS A 206 -32.61 -0.34 15.07
N GLN A 207 -32.10 -0.83 16.20
CA GLN A 207 -31.09 -0.15 17.01
C GLN A 207 -29.66 -0.46 16.61
N ARG A 208 -29.42 -1.63 16.00
CA ARG A 208 -28.07 -2.14 15.73
C ARG A 208 -27.59 -1.79 14.33
N ARG A 209 -26.32 -1.43 14.19
CA ARG A 209 -25.64 -1.08 12.93
C ARG A 209 -24.28 -1.76 12.88
N LEU A 210 -23.87 -2.18 11.69
CA LEU A 210 -22.63 -2.92 11.48
C LEU A 210 -21.95 -2.46 10.20
N ALA A 211 -20.64 -2.21 10.28
CA ALA A 211 -19.81 -2.04 9.10
C ALA A 211 -18.44 -2.72 9.26
N PHE A 212 -17.95 -3.29 8.16
CA PHE A 212 -16.61 -3.88 8.06
C PHE A 212 -15.70 -2.98 7.24
N VAL A 213 -14.48 -2.76 7.70
CA VAL A 213 -13.41 -2.02 7.02
C VAL A 213 -12.30 -3.02 6.68
N CYS A 214 -12.16 -3.36 5.40
CA CYS A 214 -11.24 -4.42 4.99
C CYS A 214 -10.66 -4.23 3.58
N SER A 215 -9.69 -5.07 3.24
CA SER A 215 -9.16 -5.13 1.88
C SER A 215 -10.19 -5.77 0.95
N VAL A 216 -10.25 -5.33 -0.31
CA VAL A 216 -11.11 -5.94 -1.35
C VAL A 216 -10.86 -7.45 -1.45
N ALA A 217 -9.59 -7.85 -1.41
CA ALA A 217 -9.18 -9.25 -1.48
C ALA A 217 -9.70 -10.10 -0.32
N SER A 218 -9.93 -9.47 0.83
CA SER A 218 -10.38 -10.17 2.04
C SER A 218 -11.84 -10.58 1.95
N ARG A 219 -12.71 -9.79 1.32
CA ARG A 219 -14.17 -10.06 1.33
C ARG A 219 -14.57 -11.41 0.73
N GLY A 220 -13.79 -11.94 -0.22
CA GLY A 220 -14.10 -13.21 -0.87
C GLY A 220 -15.28 -13.09 -1.85
N LYS A 221 -15.94 -14.23 -2.14
CA LYS A 221 -17.12 -14.27 -3.03
C LYS A 221 -18.35 -13.73 -2.30
N VAL A 222 -19.09 -12.87 -2.98
CA VAL A 222 -20.41 -12.41 -2.55
C VAL A 222 -21.37 -13.60 -2.50
N GLN A 223 -22.07 -13.76 -1.38
CA GLN A 223 -23.20 -14.70 -1.26
C GLN A 223 -24.50 -13.90 -1.36
N GLU A 224 -25.21 -14.04 -2.48
CA GLU A 224 -26.41 -13.27 -2.80
C GLU A 224 -27.47 -13.36 -1.68
N ASP A 225 -27.68 -14.55 -1.11
CA ASP A 225 -28.61 -14.75 0.00
C ASP A 225 -28.27 -13.90 1.22
N MET A 226 -26.98 -13.76 1.55
CA MET A 226 -26.53 -12.94 2.67
C MET A 226 -26.69 -11.44 2.38
N GLU A 227 -26.49 -11.00 1.14
CA GLU A 227 -26.70 -9.60 0.76
C GLU A 227 -28.16 -9.20 0.81
N ILE A 228 -29.07 -10.08 0.37
CA ILE A 228 -30.53 -9.86 0.49
C ILE A 228 -30.91 -9.77 1.98
N LEU A 229 -30.47 -10.73 2.79
CA LEU A 229 -30.81 -10.81 4.22
C LEU A 229 -30.28 -9.64 5.06
N THR A 230 -29.14 -9.05 4.67
CA THR A 230 -28.51 -7.95 5.41
C THR A 230 -28.64 -6.60 4.72
N SER A 231 -29.25 -6.58 3.54
CA SER A 231 -29.24 -5.43 2.62
C SER A 231 -27.85 -4.81 2.51
N ALA A 232 -26.84 -5.67 2.28
CA ALA A 232 -25.44 -5.25 2.32
C ALA A 232 -25.13 -4.19 1.26
N ARG A 233 -24.33 -3.19 1.62
CA ARG A 233 -23.86 -2.15 0.71
C ARG A 233 -22.34 -2.05 0.74
N GLU A 234 -21.75 -1.85 -0.44
CA GLU A 234 -20.32 -1.65 -0.58
C GLU A 234 -19.98 -0.19 -0.81
N PHE A 235 -18.86 0.24 -0.22
CA PHE A 235 -18.19 1.47 -0.56
C PHE A 235 -16.75 1.18 -0.93
N HIS A 236 -16.30 1.70 -2.08
CA HIS A 236 -14.94 1.51 -2.55
C HIS A 236 -14.08 2.74 -2.27
N VAL A 237 -12.97 2.53 -1.57
CA VAL A 237 -11.96 3.56 -1.30
C VAL A 237 -10.84 3.44 -2.32
N TRP A 238 -10.68 4.51 -3.09
CA TRP A 238 -9.71 4.60 -4.18
C TRP A 238 -8.28 4.85 -3.68
N SER A 239 -7.31 4.34 -4.43
CA SER A 239 -5.91 4.70 -4.30
C SER A 239 -5.70 6.20 -4.49
N TRP A 240 -4.61 6.72 -3.93
CA TRP A 240 -4.26 8.13 -4.00
C TRP A 240 -3.68 8.49 -5.37
N THR A 241 -4.05 9.66 -5.88
CA THR A 241 -3.46 10.28 -7.07
C THR A 241 -2.32 11.22 -6.67
N LEU A 242 -1.44 11.55 -7.62
CA LEU A 242 -0.40 12.54 -7.39
C LEU A 242 -0.98 13.89 -6.98
N ASP A 243 -2.03 14.35 -7.67
CA ASP A 243 -2.70 15.62 -7.37
C ASP A 243 -3.26 15.66 -5.94
N GLU A 244 -3.81 14.55 -5.44
CA GLU A 244 -4.29 14.47 -4.05
C GLU A 244 -3.14 14.58 -3.05
N TYR A 245 -1.96 14.02 -3.33
CA TYR A 245 -0.80 14.21 -2.46
C TYR A 245 -0.27 15.65 -2.51
N LEU A 246 -0.16 16.22 -3.70
CA LEU A 246 0.26 17.62 -3.89
C LEU A 246 -0.69 18.59 -3.20
N ASN A 247 -2.01 18.30 -3.22
CA ASN A 247 -2.99 19.08 -2.48
C ASN A 247 -2.87 18.88 -0.96
N ALA A 248 -2.63 17.65 -0.49
CA ALA A 248 -2.51 17.37 0.94
C ALA A 248 -1.38 18.16 1.60
N ILE A 249 -0.22 18.26 0.96
CA ILE A 249 0.99 18.92 1.50
C ILE A 249 1.02 20.45 1.34
N LYS A 250 -0.06 21.07 0.86
CA LYS A 250 -0.16 22.54 0.78
C LYS A 250 -0.16 23.18 2.17
N ASP A 251 -0.69 22.48 3.15
CA ASP A 251 -0.66 22.89 4.54
C ASP A 251 0.72 22.66 5.18
N ASP A 252 1.19 23.66 5.93
CA ASP A 252 2.53 23.67 6.54
C ASP A 252 2.66 22.62 7.65
N GLU A 253 1.64 22.45 8.49
CA GLU A 253 1.66 21.49 9.60
C GLU A 253 1.59 20.05 9.06
N VAL A 254 0.77 19.79 8.02
CA VAL A 254 0.79 18.50 7.31
C VAL A 254 2.18 18.24 6.76
N PHE A 255 2.74 19.18 5.98
CA PHE A 255 4.03 18.97 5.34
C PHE A 255 5.14 18.69 6.35
N GLN A 256 5.23 19.48 7.43
CA GLN A 256 6.21 19.28 8.48
C GLN A 256 6.09 17.87 9.09
N SER A 257 4.87 17.41 9.37
CA SER A 257 4.63 16.09 9.98
C SER A 257 5.07 14.91 9.11
N VAL A 258 5.06 15.06 7.77
CA VAL A 258 5.39 13.98 6.82
C VAL A 258 6.74 14.13 6.12
N SER A 259 7.40 15.29 6.25
CA SER A 259 8.63 15.65 5.54
C SER A 259 9.74 14.61 5.67
N GLN A 260 9.91 14.02 6.86
CA GLN A 260 10.90 12.96 7.12
C GLN A 260 10.70 11.67 6.30
N TYR A 261 9.51 11.45 5.75
CA TYR A 261 9.18 10.30 4.90
C TYR A 261 9.28 10.64 3.41
N LEU A 262 9.38 11.92 3.05
CA LEU A 262 9.61 12.38 1.68
C LEU A 262 11.11 12.42 1.38
N ASP A 263 11.79 11.31 1.69
CA ASP A 263 13.25 11.11 1.69
C ASP A 263 13.76 10.47 0.39
N ALA A 264 12.97 10.54 -0.69
CA ALA A 264 13.38 10.01 -1.99
C ALA A 264 14.49 10.88 -2.58
N PRO A 265 15.51 10.29 -3.24
CA PRO A 265 16.64 11.05 -3.74
C PRO A 265 16.21 12.14 -4.73
N ALA A 266 16.89 13.28 -4.66
CA ALA A 266 16.71 14.37 -5.60
C ALA A 266 17.19 13.97 -7.00
N VAL A 267 16.56 14.60 -8.00
CA VAL A 267 16.92 14.46 -9.41
C VAL A 267 18.35 14.97 -9.66
N LEU A 268 18.71 16.10 -9.05
CA LEU A 268 20.03 16.71 -9.15
C LEU A 268 20.72 16.72 -7.76
N PRO A 269 22.03 16.41 -7.68
CA PRO A 269 22.72 16.23 -6.40
C PRO A 269 22.77 17.47 -5.48
N ASP A 270 22.54 18.67 -6.00
CA ASP A 270 22.82 19.93 -5.30
C ASP A 270 21.65 20.93 -5.27
N GLU A 271 20.44 20.50 -5.61
CA GLU A 271 19.27 21.39 -5.65
C GLU A 271 18.33 21.12 -4.45
N GLU A 272 18.02 22.15 -3.67
CA GLU A 272 16.96 22.07 -2.66
C GLU A 272 15.65 21.73 -3.38
N MET A 273 15.11 20.53 -3.09
CA MET A 273 13.85 20.11 -3.68
C MET A 273 12.70 20.94 -3.12
N SER A 274 11.89 21.50 -4.01
CA SER A 274 10.58 22.02 -3.60
C SER A 274 9.73 20.91 -2.98
N ARG A 275 8.77 21.29 -2.11
CA ARG A 275 7.84 20.33 -1.48
C ARG A 275 7.14 19.42 -2.50
N GLY A 276 6.71 20.01 -3.62
CA GLY A 276 6.08 19.28 -4.73
C GLY A 276 7.04 18.27 -5.35
N ALA A 277 8.29 18.66 -5.60
CA ALA A 277 9.31 17.76 -6.14
C ALA A 277 9.59 16.58 -5.19
N MET A 278 9.62 16.81 -3.87
CA MET A 278 9.80 15.73 -2.89
C MET A 278 8.67 14.69 -2.97
N VAL A 279 7.42 15.15 -3.11
CA VAL A 279 6.24 14.29 -3.29
C VAL A 279 6.31 13.54 -4.61
N GLU A 280 6.66 14.20 -5.71
CA GLU A 280 6.79 13.58 -7.03
C GLU A 280 7.87 12.48 -7.04
N SER A 281 9.04 12.75 -6.46
CA SER A 281 10.12 11.76 -6.32
C SER A 281 9.66 10.58 -5.46
N LYS A 282 8.98 10.83 -4.34
CA LYS A 282 8.44 9.77 -3.50
C LYS A 282 7.31 8.98 -4.19
N TYR A 283 6.51 9.62 -5.03
CA TYR A 283 5.39 9.00 -5.75
C TYR A 283 5.85 7.89 -6.69
N TYR A 284 7.06 7.98 -7.25
CA TYR A 284 7.67 6.88 -8.02
C TYR A 284 7.69 5.56 -7.23
N TYR A 285 8.03 5.62 -5.94
CA TYR A 285 8.08 4.45 -5.05
C TYR A 285 6.72 4.13 -4.42
N ALA A 286 6.08 5.13 -3.83
CA ALA A 286 4.88 4.95 -3.02
C ALA A 286 3.61 4.78 -3.86
N GLY A 287 3.55 5.44 -5.02
CA GLY A 287 2.39 5.51 -5.90
C GLY A 287 1.10 5.75 -5.12
N GLY A 288 0.07 4.96 -5.39
CA GLY A 288 -1.27 5.15 -4.81
C GLY A 288 -1.46 4.77 -3.33
N SER A 289 -0.39 4.44 -2.59
CA SER A 289 -0.43 4.04 -1.18
C SER A 289 0.02 5.19 -0.27
N CYS A 290 -0.92 5.82 0.45
CA CYS A 290 -0.61 6.91 1.37
C CYS A 290 0.23 6.43 2.55
N ARG A 291 0.14 5.14 2.91
CA ARG A 291 1.02 4.53 3.91
C ARG A 291 2.47 4.49 3.43
N TYR A 292 2.70 4.22 2.14
CA TYR A 292 4.04 4.27 1.56
C TYR A 292 4.54 5.71 1.39
N MET A 293 3.64 6.64 1.10
CA MET A 293 3.96 8.05 0.94
C MET A 293 4.33 8.74 2.27
N PHE A 294 3.48 8.59 3.30
CA PHE A 294 3.52 9.42 4.51
C PHE A 294 3.91 8.69 5.80
N HIS A 295 4.28 7.41 5.74
CA HIS A 295 4.60 6.64 6.94
C HIS A 295 5.86 5.77 6.83
N PHE A 296 6.35 5.50 5.61
CA PHE A 296 7.57 4.73 5.42
C PHE A 296 8.63 5.54 4.68
N ARG A 297 9.87 5.40 5.13
CA ARG A 297 11.06 5.84 4.39
C ARG A 297 11.18 5.12 3.04
N THR A 298 11.81 5.77 2.07
CA THR A 298 11.87 5.31 0.67
C THR A 298 12.54 3.96 0.56
N ALA A 299 13.64 3.75 1.30
CA ALA A 299 14.31 2.46 1.38
C ALA A 299 13.37 1.33 1.84
N ASN A 300 12.54 1.58 2.88
CA ASN A 300 11.60 0.59 3.39
C ASN A 300 10.48 0.27 2.37
N VAL A 301 10.04 1.28 1.61
CA VAL A 301 9.06 1.06 0.53
C VAL A 301 9.68 0.19 -0.57
N ALA A 302 10.91 0.51 -0.98
CA ALA A 302 11.64 -0.25 -2.00
C ALA A 302 11.82 -1.73 -1.60
N THR A 303 12.31 -2.01 -0.40
CA THR A 303 12.45 -3.38 0.12
C THR A 303 11.10 -4.12 0.13
N LYS A 304 10.04 -3.49 0.68
CA LYS A 304 8.72 -4.13 0.74
C LYS A 304 8.13 -4.45 -0.63
N LEU A 305 8.38 -3.61 -1.63
CA LEU A 305 7.94 -3.85 -3.00
C LEU A 305 8.79 -4.92 -3.67
N SER A 306 10.11 -4.93 -3.45
CA SER A 306 11.00 -6.01 -3.91
C SER A 306 10.54 -7.36 -3.37
N ASP A 307 10.39 -7.50 -2.04
CA ASP A 307 9.95 -8.74 -1.40
C ASP A 307 8.59 -9.22 -1.95
N ALA A 308 7.68 -8.28 -2.21
CA ALA A 308 6.36 -8.59 -2.75
C ALA A 308 6.45 -9.08 -4.20
N VAL A 309 7.32 -8.51 -5.03
CA VAL A 309 7.59 -8.98 -6.40
C VAL A 309 8.37 -10.31 -6.38
N ASP A 310 9.28 -10.50 -5.44
CA ASP A 310 10.01 -11.75 -5.23
C ASP A 310 9.09 -12.91 -4.86
N SER A 311 7.99 -12.61 -4.16
CA SER A 311 6.94 -13.57 -3.82
C SER A 311 6.02 -13.94 -4.99
N LEU A 312 6.14 -13.31 -6.16
CA LEU A 312 5.35 -13.66 -7.34
C LEU A 312 5.94 -14.91 -8.03
N ASN A 313 5.35 -16.07 -7.80
CA ASN A 313 5.70 -17.30 -8.53
C ASN A 313 5.13 -17.22 -9.96
N ASP A 314 6.01 -17.08 -10.95
CA ASP A 314 5.78 -16.97 -12.40
C ASP A 314 4.92 -15.79 -12.92
N ALA A 315 5.41 -15.20 -14.02
CA ALA A 315 4.79 -14.07 -14.74
C ALA A 315 3.37 -14.38 -15.26
N ALA A 316 3.06 -15.65 -15.54
CA ALA A 316 1.73 -16.09 -15.97
C ALA A 316 0.67 -15.99 -14.85
N THR A 317 1.09 -16.04 -13.59
CA THR A 317 0.23 -15.99 -12.40
C THR A 317 -0.20 -14.56 -12.06
N VAL A 318 0.62 -13.57 -12.44
CA VAL A 318 0.36 -12.13 -12.26
C VAL A 318 -0.79 -11.65 -13.14
N ALA A 319 -0.89 -12.17 -14.37
CA ALA A 319 -1.89 -11.76 -15.36
C ALA A 319 -3.24 -12.52 -15.26
N THR A 320 -3.30 -13.61 -14.50
CA THR A 320 -4.45 -14.54 -14.50
C THR A 320 -5.15 -14.70 -13.15
N ARG A 321 -4.55 -14.26 -12.05
CA ARG A 321 -5.22 -14.27 -10.75
C ARG A 321 -6.07 -13.03 -10.58
N ASP A 322 -7.39 -13.24 -10.53
CA ASP A 322 -8.31 -12.32 -9.87
C ASP A 322 -7.72 -11.88 -8.52
N GLN A 323 -7.98 -10.62 -8.15
CA GLN A 323 -7.43 -9.81 -7.04
C GLN A 323 -7.66 -10.38 -5.62
N ARG A 324 -7.63 -11.70 -5.45
CA ARG A 324 -8.14 -12.46 -4.30
C ARG A 324 -7.14 -13.49 -3.75
N SER A 325 -5.84 -13.38 -4.01
CA SER A 325 -4.84 -14.28 -3.38
C SER A 325 -3.60 -13.57 -2.83
N SER A 326 -3.11 -14.08 -1.70
CA SER A 326 -1.93 -13.75 -0.88
C SER A 326 -1.75 -12.28 -0.43
N SER A 327 -1.32 -12.10 0.83
CA SER A 327 -1.05 -10.81 1.46
C SER A 327 0.01 -9.97 0.74
N SER A 328 0.88 -10.60 -0.07
CA SER A 328 1.94 -9.95 -0.84
C SER A 328 1.42 -9.27 -2.11
N ILE A 329 0.47 -9.88 -2.82
CA ILE A 329 -0.10 -9.32 -4.07
C ILE A 329 -0.88 -8.04 -3.80
N ASN A 330 -1.58 -7.95 -2.68
CA ASN A 330 -2.31 -6.73 -2.26
C ASN A 330 -1.42 -5.50 -2.07
N ARG A 331 -0.09 -5.66 -1.98
CA ARG A 331 0.86 -4.56 -1.84
C ARG A 331 1.30 -3.99 -3.19
N LEU A 332 1.10 -4.73 -4.28
CA LEU A 332 1.58 -4.36 -5.62
C LEU A 332 0.52 -3.68 -6.47
N PHE A 333 -0.76 -3.75 -6.10
CA PHE A 333 -1.86 -3.24 -6.93
C PHE A 333 -2.68 -2.17 -6.19
N GLY A 334 -2.98 -1.09 -6.89
CA GLY A 334 -3.91 -0.05 -6.46
C GLY A 334 -5.35 -0.37 -6.88
N LYS A 335 -6.24 0.59 -6.66
CA LYS A 335 -7.62 0.56 -7.18
C LYS A 335 -8.03 1.97 -7.56
N PHE A 336 -8.31 2.19 -8.83
CA PHE A 336 -8.71 3.48 -9.39
C PHE A 336 -10.05 3.37 -10.11
N GLN A 337 -10.76 4.49 -10.20
CA GLN A 337 -12.01 4.58 -10.95
C GLN A 337 -11.70 4.61 -12.46
N ARG A 338 -12.59 4.09 -13.31
CA ARG A 338 -12.48 4.33 -14.76
C ARG A 338 -12.97 5.75 -15.10
N PRO A 339 -12.37 6.46 -16.08
CA PRO A 339 -12.74 7.84 -16.41
C PRO A 339 -14.22 8.04 -16.79
N HIS A 340 -14.90 6.98 -17.25
CA HIS A 340 -16.28 7.02 -17.75
C HIS A 340 -17.29 6.38 -16.76
N GLY A 341 -16.91 6.19 -15.50
CA GLY A 341 -17.82 5.72 -14.43
C GLY A 341 -18.17 4.23 -14.44
N GLY A 342 -17.80 3.47 -15.48
CA GLY A 342 -18.13 2.05 -15.66
C GLY A 342 -17.28 1.04 -14.87
N GLY A 343 -16.94 1.33 -13.61
CA GLY A 343 -16.26 0.38 -12.71
C GLY A 343 -14.83 0.76 -12.30
N ALA A 344 -14.07 -0.24 -11.86
CA ALA A 344 -12.73 -0.07 -11.29
C ALA A 344 -11.65 -0.74 -12.14
N VAL A 345 -10.42 -0.22 -12.04
CA VAL A 345 -9.20 -0.90 -12.50
C VAL A 345 -8.24 -1.04 -11.32
N SER A 346 -7.43 -2.11 -11.33
CA SER A 346 -6.46 -2.35 -10.25
C SER A 346 -5.03 -2.47 -10.80
N PRO A 347 -4.48 -1.36 -11.32
CA PRO A 347 -3.16 -1.38 -11.90
C PRO A 347 -2.06 -1.48 -10.84
N VAL A 348 -0.82 -1.62 -11.28
CA VAL A 348 0.35 -1.61 -10.38
C VAL A 348 0.35 -0.33 -9.54
N ILE A 349 0.64 -0.46 -8.25
CA ILE A 349 0.48 0.60 -7.25
C ILE A 349 1.41 1.79 -7.51
N SER A 350 2.62 1.54 -8.02
CA SER A 350 3.68 2.54 -8.22
C SER A 350 4.59 2.18 -9.39
N HIS A 351 5.33 3.17 -9.89
CA HIS A 351 6.24 2.98 -11.01
C HIS A 351 7.42 2.07 -10.67
N TYR A 352 7.96 2.20 -9.45
CA TYR A 352 9.02 1.33 -8.96
C TYR A 352 8.60 -0.15 -8.96
N ALA A 353 7.39 -0.45 -8.44
CA ALA A 353 6.84 -1.80 -8.49
C ALA A 353 6.68 -2.31 -9.93
N ALA A 354 6.27 -1.44 -10.85
CA ALA A 354 6.11 -1.80 -12.26
C ALA A 354 7.47 -2.14 -12.91
N THR A 355 8.52 -1.37 -12.59
CA THR A 355 9.90 -1.64 -13.02
C THR A 355 10.40 -2.98 -12.46
N LEU A 356 10.16 -3.27 -11.19
CA LEU A 356 10.55 -4.56 -10.60
C LEU A 356 9.85 -5.74 -11.29
N ILE A 357 8.55 -5.62 -11.56
CA ILE A 357 7.78 -6.63 -12.29
C ILE A 357 8.35 -6.80 -13.72
N SER A 358 8.72 -5.70 -14.39
CA SER A 358 9.27 -5.75 -15.75
C SER A 358 10.62 -6.44 -15.84
N VAL A 359 11.43 -6.39 -14.78
CA VAL A 359 12.68 -7.14 -14.69
C VAL A 359 12.44 -8.64 -14.62
N LYS A 360 11.34 -9.08 -13.99
CA LYS A 360 11.04 -10.49 -13.76
C LYS A 360 10.16 -11.15 -14.81
N CYS A 361 9.33 -10.39 -15.53
CA CYS A 361 8.31 -10.93 -16.41
C CYS A 361 8.69 -10.87 -17.89
N SER A 362 8.20 -11.82 -18.68
CA SER A 362 8.33 -11.76 -20.15
C SER A 362 7.47 -10.64 -20.75
N PRO A 363 7.82 -10.10 -21.93
CA PRO A 363 7.04 -9.06 -22.60
C PRO A 363 5.59 -9.46 -22.85
N GLU A 364 5.32 -10.73 -23.15
CA GLU A 364 3.99 -11.26 -23.40
C GLU A 364 3.14 -11.30 -22.12
N ALA A 365 3.75 -11.69 -20.99
CA ALA A 365 3.07 -11.67 -19.69
C ALA A 365 2.73 -10.23 -19.26
N ILE A 366 3.63 -9.28 -19.53
CA ILE A 366 3.42 -7.86 -19.29
C ILE A 366 2.32 -7.32 -20.21
N LYS A 367 2.34 -7.62 -21.51
CA LYS A 367 1.28 -7.22 -22.46
C LYS A 367 -0.09 -7.78 -22.07
N LYS A 368 -0.16 -9.05 -21.62
CA LYS A 368 -1.40 -9.67 -21.13
C LYS A 368 -1.88 -9.05 -19.82
N PHE A 369 -0.96 -8.74 -18.90
CA PHE A 369 -1.27 -7.97 -17.71
C PHE A 369 -1.76 -6.55 -18.07
N MET A 370 -1.24 -5.95 -19.15
CA MET A 370 -1.59 -4.59 -19.54
C MET A 370 -2.91 -4.47 -20.30
N SER A 371 -3.27 -5.45 -21.14
CA SER A 371 -4.55 -5.43 -21.85
C SER A 371 -5.76 -5.47 -20.91
N THR A 372 -5.58 -5.93 -19.66
CA THR A 372 -6.64 -5.92 -18.63
C THR A 372 -6.79 -4.56 -17.92
N HIS A 373 -5.91 -3.58 -18.19
CA HIS A 373 -5.81 -2.32 -17.42
C HIS A 373 -5.81 -1.03 -18.26
N GLN A 374 -6.14 -1.09 -19.56
CA GLN A 374 -6.02 0.04 -20.52
C GLN A 374 -6.88 1.30 -20.21
N ASP A 375 -7.80 1.26 -19.24
CA ASP A 375 -8.78 2.33 -18.98
C ASP A 375 -8.64 3.00 -17.59
N SER A 376 -7.43 3.21 -17.08
CA SER A 376 -7.25 3.83 -15.76
C SER A 376 -7.46 5.35 -15.77
N SER A 377 -8.07 5.91 -14.72
CA SER A 377 -8.16 7.36 -14.52
C SER A 377 -6.85 8.01 -14.04
N ASN A 378 -5.73 7.27 -13.96
CA ASN A 378 -4.42 7.80 -13.61
C ASN A 378 -3.57 7.93 -14.89
N PRO A 379 -3.42 9.13 -15.47
CA PRO A 379 -2.68 9.31 -16.73
C PRO A 379 -1.22 8.87 -16.66
N ALA A 380 -0.57 9.02 -15.49
CA ALA A 380 0.83 8.62 -15.29
C ALA A 380 1.03 7.11 -15.47
N LEU A 381 0.00 6.33 -15.18
CA LEU A 381 0.02 4.88 -15.28
C LEU A 381 0.27 4.40 -16.72
N ASN A 382 -0.30 5.09 -17.71
CA ASN A 382 -0.12 4.74 -19.12
C ASN A 382 1.33 4.96 -19.58
N GLY A 383 1.98 6.03 -19.10
CA GLY A 383 3.40 6.27 -19.35
C GLY A 383 4.29 5.18 -18.74
N TRP A 384 4.09 4.88 -17.45
CA TRP A 384 4.84 3.84 -16.74
C TRP A 384 4.71 2.46 -17.39
N MET A 385 3.49 2.11 -17.81
CA MET A 385 3.23 0.85 -18.49
C MET A 385 3.95 0.75 -19.83
N LEU A 386 4.01 1.84 -20.60
CA LEU A 386 4.74 1.87 -21.87
C LEU A 386 6.24 1.69 -21.66
N GLU A 387 6.82 2.38 -20.67
CA GLU A 387 8.22 2.25 -20.29
C GLU A 387 8.58 0.81 -19.87
N VAL A 388 7.69 0.18 -19.12
CA VAL A 388 7.83 -1.23 -18.69
C VAL A 388 7.85 -2.18 -19.89
N VAL A 389 6.95 -2.03 -20.87
CA VAL A 389 6.97 -2.84 -22.10
C VAL A 389 8.24 -2.59 -22.89
N PHE A 390 8.62 -1.33 -23.03
CA PHE A 390 9.80 -0.92 -23.75
C PHE A 390 11.04 -1.68 -23.27
N PHE A 391 11.31 -1.62 -21.96
CA PHE A 391 12.48 -2.29 -21.39
C PHE A 391 12.38 -3.81 -21.36
N ALA A 392 11.18 -4.36 -21.13
CA ALA A 392 10.98 -5.80 -21.18
C ALA A 392 11.23 -6.35 -22.59
N SER A 393 10.75 -5.67 -23.63
CA SER A 393 10.98 -6.05 -25.03
C SER A 393 12.46 -5.98 -25.41
N LEU A 394 13.18 -4.91 -25.03
CA LEU A 394 14.63 -4.84 -25.26
C LEU A 394 15.40 -5.98 -24.58
N ARG A 395 14.97 -6.46 -23.42
CA ARG A 395 15.61 -7.60 -22.73
C ARG A 395 15.29 -8.95 -23.35
N ASN A 396 14.12 -9.11 -23.97
CA ASN A 396 13.54 -10.40 -24.32
C ASN A 396 13.12 -10.45 -25.80
N GLY A 397 14.03 -10.13 -26.71
CA GLY A 397 13.82 -10.30 -28.16
C GLY A 397 13.98 -9.04 -29.01
N GLY A 398 14.06 -7.87 -28.40
CA GLY A 398 14.19 -6.59 -29.10
C GLY A 398 12.86 -5.90 -29.41
N LEU A 399 12.92 -4.82 -30.18
CA LEU A 399 11.77 -3.97 -30.55
C LEU A 399 11.81 -3.67 -32.04
N ASP A 400 10.66 -3.79 -32.70
CA ASP A 400 10.50 -3.24 -34.04
C ASP A 400 10.07 -1.78 -33.96
N LEU A 401 10.76 -0.93 -34.72
CA LEU A 401 10.39 0.47 -34.88
C LEU A 401 9.44 0.58 -36.07
N VAL A 402 8.32 1.24 -35.86
CA VAL A 402 7.33 1.51 -36.90
C VAL A 402 7.04 3.00 -36.98
N ASP A 403 6.73 3.48 -38.19
CA ASP A 403 6.21 4.84 -38.37
C ASP A 403 4.73 4.92 -37.96
N ALA A 404 4.15 6.12 -38.06
CA ALA A 404 2.74 6.35 -37.74
C ALA A 404 1.77 5.54 -38.64
N ALA A 405 2.18 5.19 -39.86
CA ALA A 405 1.40 4.35 -40.77
C ALA A 405 1.58 2.84 -40.48
N GLY A 406 2.50 2.48 -39.58
CA GLY A 406 2.80 1.10 -39.20
C GLY A 406 3.87 0.44 -40.08
N ASN A 407 4.55 1.19 -40.95
CA ASN A 407 5.65 0.65 -41.75
C ASN A 407 6.88 0.46 -40.87
N LYS A 408 7.55 -0.68 -41.02
CA LYS A 408 8.77 -0.99 -40.26
C LYS A 408 9.91 -0.08 -40.70
N LEU A 409 10.38 0.76 -39.78
CA LEU A 409 11.54 1.64 -39.95
C LEU A 409 12.86 0.94 -39.61
N GLY A 410 12.81 -0.07 -38.73
CA GLY A 410 13.98 -0.81 -38.30
C GLY A 410 13.68 -1.69 -37.09
N SER A 411 14.73 -2.22 -36.46
CA SER A 411 14.62 -2.99 -35.23
C SER A 411 15.78 -2.72 -34.28
N TRP A 412 15.48 -2.69 -32.98
CA TRP A 412 16.46 -2.70 -31.90
C TRP A 412 16.58 -4.13 -31.38
N ASN A 413 17.78 -4.69 -31.47
CA ASN A 413 18.04 -6.06 -31.06
C ASN A 413 17.97 -6.21 -29.53
N GLN A 414 17.77 -7.46 -29.10
CA GLN A 414 17.90 -7.84 -27.71
C GLN A 414 19.23 -7.34 -27.15
N SER A 415 19.20 -6.70 -25.98
CA SER A 415 20.37 -6.07 -25.38
C SER A 415 20.37 -6.19 -23.86
N VAL A 416 21.57 -6.11 -23.28
CA VAL A 416 21.75 -6.00 -21.82
C VAL A 416 21.38 -4.59 -21.38
N ILE A 417 20.56 -4.50 -20.34
CA ILE A 417 20.16 -3.24 -19.72
C ILE A 417 20.81 -3.14 -18.35
N VAL A 418 21.66 -2.14 -18.19
CA VAL A 418 22.29 -1.77 -16.92
C VAL A 418 21.44 -0.69 -16.27
N VAL A 419 21.04 -0.88 -15.01
CA VAL A 419 20.37 0.16 -14.23
C VAL A 419 21.45 0.93 -13.48
N SER A 420 21.64 2.20 -13.82
CA SER A 420 22.64 3.06 -13.17
C SER A 420 22.39 4.53 -13.49
N ASP A 421 22.64 5.39 -12.50
CA ASP A 421 22.73 6.84 -12.70
C ASP A 421 24.15 7.32 -13.04
N ALA A 422 25.16 6.45 -12.90
CA ALA A 422 26.54 6.73 -13.29
C ALA A 422 26.83 6.14 -14.68
N ILE A 423 27.99 6.48 -15.24
CA ILE A 423 28.47 5.82 -16.46
C ILE A 423 28.94 4.40 -16.11
N PRO A 424 28.24 3.33 -16.57
CA PRO A 424 28.67 1.97 -16.30
C PRO A 424 29.85 1.60 -17.20
N ALA A 425 30.53 0.50 -16.88
CA ALA A 425 31.53 -0.08 -17.77
C ALA A 425 30.90 -0.39 -19.14
N LEU A 426 31.48 0.17 -20.20
CA LEU A 426 30.93 0.06 -21.55
C LEU A 426 31.62 -1.06 -22.34
N SER A 427 30.82 -1.89 -23.01
CA SER A 427 31.35 -2.93 -23.89
C SER A 427 31.86 -2.34 -25.21
N CYS A 428 33.05 -2.76 -25.64
CA CYS A 428 33.55 -2.47 -26.99
C CYS A 428 32.95 -3.40 -28.07
N ALA A 429 32.27 -4.48 -27.67
CA ALA A 429 31.76 -5.49 -28.60
C ALA A 429 30.28 -5.28 -28.96
N HIS A 430 29.47 -4.84 -27.99
CA HIS A 430 28.02 -4.75 -28.13
C HIS A 430 27.50 -3.42 -27.57
N PRO A 431 26.36 -2.91 -28.08
CA PRO A 431 25.67 -1.79 -27.46
C PRO A 431 25.27 -2.10 -26.01
N VAL A 432 25.41 -1.12 -25.13
CA VAL A 432 24.92 -1.17 -23.75
C VAL A 432 23.73 -0.24 -23.63
N TRP A 433 22.61 -0.75 -23.11
CA TRP A 433 21.48 0.09 -22.73
C TRP A 433 21.55 0.43 -21.25
N ILE A 434 21.30 1.68 -20.93
CA ILE A 434 21.37 2.24 -19.59
C ILE A 434 19.98 2.76 -19.25
N LYS A 435 19.42 2.28 -18.14
CA LYS A 435 18.21 2.82 -17.53
C LYS A 435 18.63 3.62 -16.28
N PRO A 436 18.29 4.91 -16.17
CA PRO A 436 18.50 5.67 -14.95
C PRO A 436 17.84 4.99 -13.74
N GLU A 437 18.51 5.01 -12.61
CA GLU A 437 17.98 4.44 -11.36
C GLU A 437 17.06 5.46 -10.66
N LYS A 438 17.44 6.74 -10.68
CA LYS A 438 16.63 7.85 -10.18
C LYS A 438 15.51 8.21 -11.15
N TRP A 439 14.33 8.42 -10.60
CA TRP A 439 13.18 8.96 -11.31
C TRP A 439 13.47 10.36 -11.83
N ASN A 440 13.03 10.63 -13.05
CA ASN A 440 13.00 11.97 -13.62
C ASN A 440 14.36 12.67 -13.67
N GLN A 441 15.42 11.99 -14.13
CA GLN A 441 16.61 12.66 -14.67
C GLN A 441 16.32 13.55 -15.89
N GLY A 442 15.04 13.82 -16.17
CA GLY A 442 14.55 15.09 -16.68
C GLY A 442 14.45 15.19 -18.19
N GLY A 443 15.04 14.28 -18.95
CA GLY A 443 14.93 14.28 -20.42
C GLY A 443 14.79 12.92 -21.09
N TYR A 444 15.30 11.84 -20.51
CA TYR A 444 15.36 10.53 -21.15
C TYR A 444 15.04 9.42 -20.15
N ASP A 445 14.45 8.33 -20.64
CA ASP A 445 14.18 7.11 -19.89
C ASP A 445 15.25 6.05 -20.14
N ALA A 446 15.89 6.07 -21.31
CA ALA A 446 16.97 5.13 -21.65
C ALA A 446 18.08 5.78 -22.48
N VAL A 447 19.31 5.30 -22.30
CA VAL A 447 20.46 5.67 -23.13
C VAL A 447 21.11 4.41 -23.70
N MET A 448 21.28 4.34 -25.01
CA MET A 448 22.08 3.32 -25.67
C MET A 448 23.44 3.90 -26.03
N VAL A 449 24.48 3.17 -25.67
CA VAL A 449 25.87 3.55 -25.93
C VAL A 449 26.57 2.43 -26.67
N CYS A 450 27.15 2.73 -27.83
CA CYS A 450 27.95 1.79 -28.60
C CYS A 450 29.32 2.40 -28.92
N LYS A 451 30.34 2.00 -28.14
CA LYS A 451 31.73 2.44 -28.35
C LYS A 451 32.24 2.08 -29.75
N ARG A 452 31.95 0.86 -30.22
CA ARG A 452 32.42 0.35 -31.53
C ARG A 452 32.00 1.24 -32.70
N THR A 453 30.77 1.74 -32.67
CA THR A 453 30.23 2.59 -33.74
C THR A 453 30.23 4.07 -33.35
N GLN A 454 30.82 4.42 -32.20
CA GLN A 454 30.86 5.79 -31.68
C GLN A 454 29.47 6.45 -31.64
N HIS A 455 28.47 5.70 -31.18
CA HIS A 455 27.06 6.08 -31.28
C HIS A 455 26.44 6.16 -29.88
N VAL A 456 25.76 7.28 -29.60
CA VAL A 456 24.89 7.47 -28.44
C VAL A 456 23.45 7.72 -28.89
N ARG A 457 22.49 7.02 -28.30
CA ARG A 457 21.06 7.25 -28.52
C ARG A 457 20.38 7.51 -27.20
N LEU A 458 19.66 8.62 -27.09
CA LEU A 458 18.86 8.96 -25.93
C LEU A 458 17.37 8.75 -26.29
N VAL A 459 16.64 8.07 -25.41
CA VAL A 459 15.26 7.65 -25.66
C VAL A 459 14.37 8.17 -24.55
N GLN A 460 13.29 8.84 -24.93
CA GLN A 460 12.19 9.21 -24.05
C GLN A 460 10.95 8.41 -24.45
N VAL A 461 10.41 7.64 -23.52
CA VAL A 461 9.21 6.81 -23.68
C VAL A 461 8.00 7.58 -23.17
N THR A 462 6.95 7.66 -23.97
CA THR A 462 5.86 8.58 -23.70
C THR A 462 4.48 8.09 -24.14
N SER A 463 3.47 8.41 -23.33
CA SER A 463 2.06 8.29 -23.70
C SER A 463 1.40 9.64 -23.99
N ALA A 464 2.13 10.75 -23.82
CA ALA A 464 1.59 12.10 -23.92
C ALA A 464 1.78 12.71 -25.31
N HIS A 465 0.73 13.38 -25.83
CA HIS A 465 0.80 14.11 -27.10
C HIS A 465 1.65 15.38 -27.05
N LYS A 466 1.96 15.89 -25.84
CA LYS A 466 2.86 17.02 -25.59
C LYS A 466 3.86 16.63 -24.52
N GLN A 467 5.14 16.84 -24.79
CA GLN A 467 6.22 16.55 -23.83
C GLN A 467 7.11 17.76 -23.65
N SER A 468 7.58 17.95 -22.41
CA SER A 468 8.65 18.88 -22.11
C SER A 468 9.97 18.29 -22.62
N PHE A 469 10.52 18.88 -23.68
CA PHE A 469 11.86 18.57 -24.14
C PHE A 469 12.87 19.38 -23.32
N ARG A 470 13.48 18.72 -22.33
CA ARG A 470 14.45 19.34 -21.43
C ARG A 470 15.87 18.93 -21.81
N ILE A 471 16.40 19.58 -22.84
CA ILE A 471 17.69 19.25 -23.47
C ILE A 471 18.88 19.31 -22.51
N GLU A 472 18.78 20.11 -21.44
CA GLU A 472 19.78 20.28 -20.39
C GLU A 472 20.18 18.94 -19.74
N HIS A 473 19.23 18.01 -19.61
CA HIS A 473 19.49 16.70 -19.04
C HIS A 473 20.28 15.78 -19.99
N PHE A 474 19.97 15.84 -21.29
CA PHE A 474 20.72 15.12 -22.32
C PHE A 474 22.17 15.60 -22.35
N TYR A 475 22.36 16.92 -22.27
CA TYR A 475 23.69 17.53 -22.19
C TYR A 475 24.43 17.12 -20.91
N GLY A 476 23.76 17.16 -19.75
CA GLY A 476 24.33 16.75 -18.47
C GLY A 476 24.87 15.32 -18.50
N TRP A 477 24.12 14.40 -19.11
CA TRP A 477 24.57 13.02 -19.27
C TRP A 477 25.76 12.88 -20.22
N LEU A 478 25.76 13.58 -21.37
CA LEU A 478 26.88 13.57 -22.31
C LEU A 478 28.15 14.16 -21.71
N LYS A 479 28.01 15.21 -20.90
CA LYS A 479 29.12 15.78 -20.14
C LYS A 479 29.70 14.74 -19.18
N MET A 480 28.84 14.05 -18.43
CA MET A 480 29.26 12.96 -17.54
C MET A 480 30.00 11.84 -18.31
N LEU A 481 29.52 11.45 -19.49
CA LEU A 481 30.21 10.48 -20.35
C LEU A 481 31.60 10.99 -20.76
N SER A 482 31.71 12.26 -21.17
CA SER A 482 32.97 12.85 -21.62
C SER A 482 34.02 12.96 -20.51
N GLU A 483 33.58 13.14 -19.27
CA GLU A 483 34.43 13.23 -18.08
C GLU A 483 34.73 11.86 -17.46
N SER A 484 34.07 10.80 -17.94
CA SER A 484 34.23 9.45 -17.41
C SER A 484 35.46 8.72 -17.97
N PRO A 485 35.99 7.72 -17.25
CA PRO A 485 37.02 6.80 -17.78
C PRO A 485 36.55 6.02 -19.02
N GLU A 486 35.24 5.93 -19.23
CA GLU A 486 34.63 5.21 -20.34
C GLU A 486 34.39 6.11 -21.57
N SER A 487 34.88 7.35 -21.55
CA SER A 487 34.69 8.34 -22.61
C SER A 487 35.21 7.88 -23.98
N PHE A 488 34.58 8.41 -25.03
CA PHE A 488 34.99 8.26 -26.42
C PHE A 488 34.39 9.40 -27.26
N GLU A 489 34.97 9.66 -28.42
CA GLU A 489 34.40 10.62 -29.37
C GLU A 489 33.06 10.08 -29.92
N VAL A 490 31.97 10.83 -29.70
CA VAL A 490 30.63 10.49 -30.22
C VAL A 490 30.49 11.03 -31.64
N LYS A 491 30.42 10.14 -32.64
CA LYS A 491 30.23 10.48 -34.05
C LYS A 491 28.77 10.56 -34.48
N THR A 492 27.89 9.84 -33.78
CA THR A 492 26.46 9.83 -34.08
C THR A 492 25.69 9.97 -32.78
N MET A 493 24.77 10.93 -32.76
CA MET A 493 23.85 11.13 -31.65
C MET A 493 22.42 11.13 -32.18
N GLU A 494 21.57 10.33 -31.55
CA GLU A 494 20.16 10.25 -31.89
C GLU A 494 19.30 10.51 -30.65
N ILE A 495 18.17 11.20 -30.84
CA ILE A 495 17.15 11.41 -29.80
C ILE A 495 15.84 10.83 -30.31
N PHE A 496 15.29 9.85 -29.60
CA PHE A 496 14.03 9.19 -29.94
C PHE A 496 12.94 9.51 -28.92
N PHE A 497 11.74 9.77 -29.43
CA PHE A 497 10.51 9.75 -28.65
C PHE A 497 9.72 8.51 -29.05
N VAL A 498 9.54 7.58 -28.12
CA VAL A 498 8.87 6.31 -28.36
C VAL A 498 7.48 6.37 -27.74
N SER A 499 6.44 6.23 -28.57
CA SER A 499 5.05 6.15 -28.13
C SER A 499 4.41 4.81 -28.52
N SER A 500 3.38 4.39 -27.79
CA SER A 500 2.53 3.28 -28.25
C SER A 500 1.82 3.65 -29.54
N LYS A 501 1.66 2.68 -30.46
CA LYS A 501 0.77 2.84 -31.60
C LYS A 501 -0.64 3.13 -31.07
N THR A 502 -1.12 4.34 -31.29
CA THR A 502 -2.53 4.67 -31.10
C THR A 502 -3.27 3.97 -32.24
N SER A 503 -4.06 2.96 -31.88
CA SER A 503 -5.00 2.31 -32.79
C SER A 503 -6.17 3.23 -33.09
#